data_AF-A0A9E3W5R6-F1
#
_entry.id   AF-A0A9E3W5R6-F1
#
_cell.length_a   1.000
_cell.length_b   1.000
_cell.length_c   1.000
_cell.angle_alpha   90.00
_cell.angle_beta   90.00
_cell.angle_gamma   90.00
#
_symmetry.space_group_name_H-M   'P 1'
#
loop_
_entity.id
_entity.type
_entity.pdbx_description
1 polymer ?
#
loop_
_entity_poly.entity_id
_entity_poly.type
_entity_poly.pdbx_seq_one_letter_code
_entity_poly.pdbx_strand_id
1 'polypeptide(L)'
;MKYRGLIFLALVTLIFFLSYSIPPLYAVNQHTYYPHGLWLSGADYLEYDWYSRTQPAHLAFSLLIAGLNKAGLLAAGSTLIEVLLSLALIGGWWLQIYAVLTDLHEQKFTWPRPLSRLFLASVILGGVIVSWVLWWEMYFWIQTTGFRPRLHFFTLTGGFAGQYIFGGYLQPSEFGILMLLGVGLIHLRRPAWAVILFAIAATFQFSYFIHASIMVLIVVVWLYRTGQRTRTLRSALLYAALTLPTFVYALSFSINQPEAAEA
;
A
#
# COMPACT_ATOMS: atom_id res chain seq x y z
N MET A 1 30.79 4.70 -1.84
CA MET A 1 29.57 5.48 -2.17
C MET A 1 28.25 4.79 -1.81
N LYS A 2 28.14 3.44 -1.72
CA LYS A 2 26.86 2.74 -1.51
C LYS A 2 26.14 3.05 -0.18
N TYR A 3 26.84 3.15 0.95
CA TYR A 3 26.20 3.32 2.27
C TYR A 3 25.69 4.73 2.55
N ARG A 4 26.34 5.78 2.02
CA ARG A 4 25.94 7.17 2.24
C ARG A 4 24.57 7.49 1.63
N GLY A 5 24.25 6.89 0.47
CA GLY A 5 22.94 7.05 -0.17
C GLY A 5 21.81 6.37 0.60
N LEU A 6 22.06 5.17 1.14
CA LEU A 6 21.07 4.46 1.96
C LEU A 6 20.77 5.18 3.27
N ILE A 7 21.80 5.69 3.95
CA ILE A 7 21.62 6.48 5.18
C ILE A 7 20.82 7.75 4.90
N PHE A 8 21.15 8.47 3.82
CA PHE A 8 20.40 9.66 3.43
C PHE A 8 18.92 9.33 3.14
N LEU A 9 18.66 8.26 2.38
CA LEU A 9 17.30 7.82 2.05
C LEU A 9 16.51 7.41 3.31
N ALA A 10 17.15 6.72 4.25
CA ALA A 10 16.55 6.38 5.54
C ALA A 10 16.22 7.62 6.38
N LEU A 11 17.13 8.59 6.44
CA LEU A 11 16.91 9.84 7.19
C LEU A 11 15.78 10.68 6.58
N VAL A 12 15.76 10.84 5.25
CA VAL A 12 14.67 11.58 4.58
C VAL A 12 13.34 10.85 4.76
N THR A 13 13.34 9.52 4.68
CA THR A 13 12.15 8.70 4.96
C THR A 13 11.63 8.93 6.37
N LEU A 14 12.53 8.94 7.36
CA LEU A 14 12.17 9.19 8.76
C LEU A 14 11.63 10.62 8.97
N ILE A 15 12.28 11.64 8.40
CA ILE A 15 11.84 13.04 8.52
C ILE A 15 10.43 13.22 7.92
N PHE A 16 10.19 12.66 6.74
CA PHE A 16 8.85 12.70 6.14
C PHE A 16 7.86 11.94 7.00
N PHE A 17 8.20 10.75 7.49
CA PHE A 17 7.32 9.98 8.36
C PHE A 17 6.92 10.75 9.63
N LEU A 18 7.88 11.43 10.28
CA LEU A 18 7.62 12.25 11.47
C LEU A 18 6.67 13.44 11.22
N SER A 19 6.41 13.79 9.96
CA SER A 19 5.42 14.81 9.57
C SER A 19 4.00 14.27 9.40
N TYR A 20 3.81 12.94 9.45
CA TYR A 20 2.51 12.30 9.36
C TYR A 20 1.93 12.04 10.75
N SER A 21 0.63 12.32 10.88
CA SER A 21 -0.16 11.92 12.05
C SER A 21 -0.82 10.58 11.79
N ILE A 22 -0.74 9.68 12.77
CA ILE A 22 -1.45 8.40 12.78
C ILE A 22 -2.77 8.64 13.52
N PRO A 23 -3.95 8.44 12.90
CA PRO A 23 -5.21 8.62 13.58
C PRO A 23 -5.43 7.51 14.61
N PRO A 24 -6.37 7.73 15.55
CA PRO A 24 -6.73 6.72 16.52
C PRO A 24 -7.35 5.50 15.85
N LEU A 25 -7.34 4.38 16.58
CA LEU A 25 -8.06 3.16 16.23
C LEU A 25 -9.54 3.47 16.00
N TYR A 26 -10.12 2.82 15.00
CA TYR A 26 -11.49 3.03 14.52
C TYR A 26 -11.73 4.38 13.84
N ALA A 27 -10.73 4.95 13.18
CA ALA A 27 -10.92 6.14 12.35
C ALA A 27 -11.57 5.81 10.99
N VAL A 28 -12.38 6.74 10.48
CA VAL A 28 -12.94 6.72 9.12
C VAL A 28 -13.67 5.39 8.80
N ASN A 29 -13.10 4.56 7.93
CA ASN A 29 -13.72 3.32 7.45
C ASN A 29 -13.27 2.09 8.24
N GLN A 30 -12.46 2.24 9.28
CA GLN A 30 -12.02 1.12 10.11
C GLN A 30 -13.21 0.40 10.77
N HIS A 31 -14.29 1.12 11.08
CA HIS A 31 -15.55 0.54 11.54
C HIS A 31 -16.17 -0.47 10.57
N THR A 32 -15.82 -0.43 9.29
CA THR A 32 -16.28 -1.40 8.28
C THR A 32 -15.40 -2.64 8.25
N TYR A 33 -14.10 -2.52 8.50
CA TYR A 33 -13.17 -3.65 8.30
C TYR A 33 -12.82 -4.41 9.58
N TYR A 34 -12.86 -3.73 10.72
CA TYR A 34 -12.48 -4.29 12.01
C TYR A 34 -13.51 -5.26 12.60
N PRO A 35 -14.84 -5.05 12.49
CA PRO A 35 -15.82 -5.91 13.14
C PRO A 35 -15.68 -7.39 12.79
N HIS A 36 -15.44 -7.74 11.53
CA HIS A 36 -15.22 -9.15 11.14
C HIS A 36 -14.00 -9.75 11.84
N GLY A 37 -12.90 -9.01 11.93
CA GLY A 37 -11.69 -9.48 12.61
C GLY A 37 -11.88 -9.63 14.12
N LEU A 38 -12.58 -8.68 14.74
CA LEU A 38 -12.94 -8.76 16.16
C LEU A 38 -13.89 -9.93 16.43
N TRP A 39 -14.86 -10.18 15.57
CA TRP A 39 -15.75 -11.33 15.68
C TRP A 39 -14.98 -12.66 15.54
N LEU A 40 -14.11 -12.80 14.53
CA LEU A 40 -13.22 -13.95 14.37
C LEU A 40 -12.24 -14.14 15.54
N SER A 41 -11.99 -13.09 16.31
CA SER A 41 -11.17 -13.16 17.52
C SER A 41 -11.91 -13.75 18.73
N GLY A 42 -13.25 -13.83 18.68
CA GLY A 42 -14.10 -14.26 19.79
C GLY A 42 -14.51 -13.12 20.72
N ALA A 43 -14.70 -11.89 20.21
CA ALA A 43 -15.16 -10.77 21.03
C ALA A 43 -16.65 -10.93 21.39
N ASP A 44 -16.96 -11.00 22.69
CA ASP A 44 -18.28 -11.37 23.22
C ASP A 44 -19.43 -10.40 22.86
N TYR A 45 -19.12 -9.12 22.60
CA TYR A 45 -20.13 -8.09 22.34
C TYR A 45 -20.62 -8.04 20.87
N LEU A 46 -20.01 -8.83 19.98
CA LEU A 46 -20.35 -8.84 18.54
C LEU A 46 -21.33 -9.95 18.14
N GLU A 47 -21.78 -10.78 19.08
CA GLU A 47 -22.75 -11.86 18.80
C GLU A 47 -24.07 -11.32 18.19
N TYR A 48 -24.46 -10.11 18.61
CA TYR A 48 -25.66 -9.43 18.16
C TYR A 48 -25.45 -8.49 16.97
N ASP A 49 -24.20 -8.26 16.55
CA ASP A 49 -23.92 -7.42 15.38
C ASP A 49 -24.04 -8.23 14.09
N TRP A 50 -25.13 -8.00 13.35
CA TRP A 50 -25.43 -8.75 12.12
C TRP A 50 -24.28 -8.64 11.10
N TYR A 51 -23.63 -7.47 11.01
CA TYR A 51 -22.62 -7.20 10.00
C TYR A 51 -21.35 -8.01 10.23
N SER A 52 -20.84 -8.06 11.47
CA SER A 52 -19.65 -8.82 11.86
C SER A 52 -19.76 -10.33 11.61
N ARG A 53 -20.99 -10.85 11.49
CA ARG A 53 -21.30 -12.26 11.23
C ARG A 53 -21.45 -12.60 9.74
N THR A 54 -21.49 -11.58 8.88
CA THR A 54 -21.46 -11.80 7.42
C THR A 54 -20.10 -12.33 7.00
N GLN A 55 -20.05 -12.95 5.81
CA GLN A 55 -18.79 -13.42 5.25
C GLN A 55 -17.85 -12.22 4.97
N PRO A 56 -16.61 -12.20 5.53
CA PRO A 56 -15.72 -11.06 5.38
C PRO A 56 -15.19 -10.96 3.95
N ALA A 57 -15.39 -9.82 3.29
CA ALA A 57 -14.86 -9.56 1.94
C ALA A 57 -13.31 -9.55 1.90
N HIS A 58 -12.66 -9.21 3.01
CA HIS A 58 -11.21 -9.06 3.14
C HIS A 58 -10.63 -10.05 4.16
N LEU A 59 -10.81 -11.35 3.91
CA LEU A 59 -10.48 -12.41 4.88
C LEU A 59 -9.07 -12.28 5.48
N ALA A 60 -8.04 -12.03 4.66
CA ALA A 60 -6.68 -11.88 5.15
C ALA A 60 -6.51 -10.70 6.12
N PHE A 61 -7.17 -9.57 5.84
CA PHE A 61 -7.20 -8.42 6.74
C PHE A 61 -7.97 -8.74 8.02
N SER A 62 -9.14 -9.38 7.92
CA SER A 62 -9.92 -9.79 9.09
C SER A 62 -9.13 -10.75 9.99
N LEU A 63 -8.39 -11.71 9.42
CA LEU A 63 -7.51 -12.62 10.17
C LEU A 63 -6.34 -11.88 10.83
N LEU A 64 -5.75 -10.88 10.18
CA LEU A 64 -4.74 -10.01 10.78
C LEU A 64 -5.30 -9.31 12.03
N ILE A 65 -6.46 -8.65 11.92
CA ILE A 65 -7.12 -7.99 13.04
C ILE A 65 -7.46 -9.01 14.15
N ALA A 66 -7.95 -10.19 13.78
CA ALA A 66 -8.27 -11.24 14.75
C ALA A 66 -7.04 -11.70 15.54
N GLY A 67 -5.90 -11.90 14.85
CA GLY A 67 -4.64 -12.26 15.47
C GLY A 67 -4.10 -11.18 16.41
N LEU A 68 -4.14 -9.91 15.97
CA LEU A 68 -3.75 -8.78 16.81
C LEU A 68 -4.62 -8.66 18.06
N ASN A 69 -5.94 -8.83 17.94
CA ASN A 69 -6.84 -8.77 19.08
C ASN A 69 -6.62 -9.93 20.06
N LYS A 70 -6.51 -11.16 19.56
CA LYS A 70 -6.20 -12.35 20.39
C LYS A 70 -4.88 -12.21 21.15
N ALA A 71 -3.89 -11.53 20.55
CA ALA A 71 -2.61 -11.26 21.19
C ALA A 71 -2.65 -10.11 22.22
N GLY A 72 -3.78 -9.39 22.36
CA GLY A 72 -3.85 -8.18 23.19
C GLY A 72 -3.06 -7.00 22.61
N LEU A 73 -2.73 -7.04 21.31
CA LEU A 73 -1.88 -6.08 20.62
C LEU A 73 -2.65 -5.25 19.59
N LEU A 74 -3.98 -5.19 19.65
CA LEU A 74 -4.76 -4.55 18.58
C LEU A 74 -4.37 -3.08 18.36
N ALA A 75 -4.34 -2.27 19.42
CA ALA A 75 -3.99 -0.86 19.32
C ALA A 75 -2.52 -0.67 18.90
N ALA A 76 -1.58 -1.20 19.69
CA ALA A 76 -0.15 -1.05 19.43
C ALA A 76 0.29 -1.67 18.09
N GLY A 77 -0.27 -2.84 17.75
CA GLY A 77 -0.01 -3.55 16.51
C GLY A 77 -0.59 -2.84 15.29
N SER A 78 -1.81 -2.29 15.38
CA SER A 78 -2.38 -1.49 14.29
C SER A 78 -1.53 -0.25 14.01
N THR A 79 -1.16 0.49 15.07
CA THR A 79 -0.25 1.64 14.96
C THR A 79 1.09 1.24 14.35
N LEU A 80 1.71 0.15 14.82
CA LEU A 80 2.98 -0.32 14.29
C LEU A 80 2.88 -0.66 12.80
N ILE A 81 1.83 -1.37 12.37
CA ILE A 81 1.64 -1.71 10.95
C ILE A 81 1.48 -0.44 10.12
N GLU A 82 0.73 0.54 10.60
CA GLU A 82 0.57 1.81 9.91
C GLU A 82 1.88 2.59 9.79
N VAL A 83 2.71 2.59 10.85
CA VAL A 83 4.09 3.10 10.78
C VAL A 83 4.88 2.39 9.70
N LEU A 84 4.83 1.05 9.67
CA LEU A 84 5.57 0.26 8.69
C LEU A 84 5.07 0.53 7.26
N LEU A 85 3.76 0.66 7.05
CA LEU A 85 3.18 1.01 5.75
C LEU A 85 3.57 2.42 5.31
N SER A 86 3.57 3.39 6.23
CA SER A 86 4.02 4.76 5.96
C SER A 86 5.49 4.80 5.54
N LEU A 87 6.36 4.13 6.30
CA LEU A 87 7.78 4.01 5.97
C LEU A 87 8.00 3.28 4.65
N ALA A 88 7.20 2.24 4.38
CA ALA A 88 7.21 1.50 3.13
C ALA A 88 6.80 2.36 1.93
N LEU A 89 5.78 3.20 2.06
CA LEU A 89 5.35 4.12 1.02
C LEU A 89 6.47 5.12 0.70
N ILE A 90 6.96 5.82 1.72
CA ILE A 90 7.96 6.87 1.55
C ILE A 90 9.26 6.25 1.03
N GLY A 91 9.72 5.16 1.62
CA GLY A 91 10.91 4.43 1.19
C GLY A 91 10.77 3.86 -0.22
N GLY A 92 9.59 3.35 -0.58
CA GLY A 92 9.27 2.86 -1.93
C GLY A 92 9.27 3.98 -2.97
N TRP A 93 8.72 5.15 -2.64
CA TRP A 93 8.76 6.33 -3.50
C TRP A 93 10.21 6.77 -3.76
N TRP A 94 11.03 6.86 -2.70
CA TRP A 94 12.45 7.17 -2.85
C TRP A 94 13.20 6.12 -3.64
N LEU A 95 12.88 4.83 -3.47
CA LEU A 95 13.48 3.74 -4.22
C LEU A 95 13.16 3.86 -5.71
N GLN A 96 11.93 4.22 -6.07
CA GLN A 96 11.54 4.43 -7.46
C GLN A 96 12.25 5.64 -8.08
N ILE A 97 12.31 6.77 -7.36
CA ILE A 97 13.07 7.95 -7.80
C ILE A 97 14.55 7.58 -8.02
N TYR A 98 15.15 6.87 -7.05
CA TYR A 98 16.52 6.41 -7.16
C TYR A 98 16.73 5.51 -8.38
N ALA A 99 15.84 4.54 -8.60
CA ALA A 99 15.90 3.62 -9.73
C ALA A 99 15.82 4.34 -11.07
N VAL A 100 14.89 5.29 -11.24
CA VAL A 100 14.79 6.11 -12.45
C VAL A 100 16.06 6.92 -12.67
N LEU A 101 16.59 7.55 -11.63
CA LEU A 101 17.83 8.34 -11.73
C LEU A 101 19.04 7.48 -12.09
N THR A 102 19.14 6.25 -11.56
CA THR A 102 20.22 5.33 -11.93
C THR A 102 20.06 4.80 -13.35
N ASP A 103 18.85 4.44 -13.77
CA ASP A 103 18.60 3.94 -15.14
C ASP A 103 18.91 5.03 -16.17
N LEU A 104 18.52 6.28 -15.91
CA LEU A 104 18.87 7.43 -16.76
C LEU A 104 20.39 7.65 -16.85
N HIS A 105 21.10 7.48 -15.73
CA HIS A 105 22.56 7.62 -15.70
C HIS A 105 23.27 6.48 -16.46
N GLU A 106 22.80 5.24 -16.35
CA GLU A 106 23.36 4.08 -17.05
C GLU A 106 23.14 4.14 -18.57
N GLN A 107 22.05 4.74 -19.03
CA GLN A 107 21.79 4.99 -20.46
C GLN A 107 22.69 6.07 -21.09
N LYS A 108 23.80 6.46 -20.43
CA LYS A 108 24.74 7.52 -20.84
C LYS A 108 24.11 8.91 -20.97
N PHE A 109 22.94 9.14 -20.37
CA PHE A 109 22.41 10.48 -20.25
C PHE A 109 23.17 11.21 -19.13
N THR A 110 24.35 11.75 -19.48
CA THR A 110 25.24 12.40 -18.51
C THR A 110 24.72 13.79 -18.16
N TRP A 111 23.83 13.86 -17.16
CA TRP A 111 23.58 15.12 -16.47
C TRP A 111 24.88 15.60 -15.80
N PRO A 112 25.24 16.88 -15.88
CA PRO A 112 26.27 17.45 -15.03
C PRO A 112 25.96 17.13 -13.56
N ARG A 113 26.94 16.68 -12.78
CA ARG A 113 26.80 16.37 -11.34
C ARG A 113 26.03 17.42 -10.50
N PRO A 114 26.11 18.74 -10.78
CA PRO A 114 25.25 19.71 -10.07
C PRO A 114 23.77 19.62 -10.47
N LEU A 115 23.45 19.30 -11.71
CA LEU A 115 22.06 19.22 -12.21
C LEU A 115 21.30 18.02 -11.65
N SER A 116 21.94 16.86 -11.46
CA SER A 116 21.29 15.72 -10.82
C SER A 116 21.01 15.96 -9.33
N ARG A 117 21.89 16.71 -8.65
CA ARG A 117 21.68 17.15 -7.26
C ARG A 117 20.58 18.22 -7.16
N LEU A 118 20.55 19.17 -8.10
CA LEU A 118 19.48 20.17 -8.20
C LEU A 118 18.13 19.54 -8.53
N PHE A 119 18.09 18.56 -9.43
CA PHE A 119 16.87 17.82 -9.76
C PHE A 119 16.37 17.05 -8.54
N LEU A 120 17.23 16.25 -7.89
CA LEU A 120 16.87 15.56 -6.66
C LEU A 120 16.40 16.54 -5.59
N ALA A 121 17.16 17.61 -5.35
CA ALA A 121 16.79 18.67 -4.41
C ALA A 121 15.45 19.32 -4.78
N SER A 122 15.15 19.53 -6.06
CA SER A 122 13.89 20.10 -6.53
C SER A 122 12.70 19.15 -6.39
N VAL A 123 12.92 17.84 -6.50
CA VAL A 123 11.90 16.82 -6.20
C VAL A 123 11.64 16.74 -4.69
N ILE A 124 12.71 16.77 -3.87
CA ILE A 124 12.57 16.80 -2.40
C ILE A 124 11.86 18.08 -1.97
N LEU A 125 12.36 19.23 -2.44
CA LEU A 125 11.85 20.55 -2.10
C LEU A 125 10.44 20.74 -2.65
N GLY A 126 10.15 20.25 -3.86
CA GLY A 126 8.80 20.23 -4.43
C GLY A 126 7.85 19.38 -3.59
N GLY A 127 8.26 18.19 -3.16
CA GLY A 127 7.47 17.35 -2.26
C GLY A 127 7.21 18.00 -0.90
N VAL A 128 8.23 18.61 -0.28
CA VAL A 128 8.12 19.32 1.00
C VAL A 128 7.26 20.58 0.87
N ILE A 129 7.50 21.41 -0.14
CA ILE A 129 6.74 22.66 -0.39
C ILE A 129 5.29 22.33 -0.69
N VAL A 130 5.01 21.36 -1.57
CA VAL A 130 3.64 20.95 -1.88
C VAL A 130 2.96 20.41 -0.62
N SER A 131 3.62 19.57 0.17
CA SER A 131 3.06 19.06 1.42
C SER A 131 2.80 20.17 2.46
N TRP A 132 3.72 21.13 2.59
CA TRP A 132 3.63 22.24 3.55
C TRP A 132 2.59 23.29 3.14
N VAL A 133 2.55 23.68 1.86
CA VAL A 133 1.55 24.62 1.30
C VAL A 133 0.15 24.02 1.40
N LEU A 134 -0.01 22.73 1.09
CA LEU A 134 -1.31 22.06 1.21
C LEU A 134 -1.76 21.94 2.67
N TRP A 135 -0.84 21.71 3.61
CA TRP A 135 -1.14 21.69 5.04
C TRP A 135 -1.53 23.08 5.56
N TRP A 136 -0.80 24.12 5.16
CA TRP A 136 -1.07 25.52 5.54
C TRP A 136 -2.41 26.02 4.99
N GLU A 137 -2.71 25.76 3.71
CA GLU A 137 -4.00 26.04 3.09
C GLU A 137 -5.14 25.34 3.86
N MET A 138 -5.00 24.05 4.16
CA MET A 138 -6.00 23.31 4.92
C MET A 138 -6.24 23.93 6.31
N TYR A 139 -5.17 24.22 7.05
CA TYR A 139 -5.26 24.83 8.37
C TYR A 139 -5.89 26.23 8.33
N PHE A 140 -5.46 27.06 7.37
CA PHE A 140 -5.96 28.41 7.18
C PHE A 140 -7.46 28.43 6.89
N TRP A 141 -7.93 27.63 5.92
CA TRP A 141 -9.35 27.61 5.52
C TRP A 141 -10.27 27.08 6.62
N ILE A 142 -9.85 26.04 7.34
CA ILE A 142 -10.60 25.49 8.48
C ILE A 142 -10.78 26.55 9.57
N GLN A 143 -9.72 27.29 9.90
CA GLN A 143 -9.73 28.27 10.99
C GLN A 143 -10.42 29.59 10.62
N THR A 144 -10.29 30.04 9.36
CA THR A 144 -10.75 31.38 8.97
C THR A 144 -12.18 31.42 8.46
N THR A 145 -12.67 30.35 7.84
CA THR A 145 -13.97 30.38 7.16
C THR A 145 -14.98 29.38 7.72
N GLY A 146 -14.54 28.44 8.57
CA GLY A 146 -15.33 27.27 8.95
C GLY A 146 -15.70 26.37 7.76
N PHE A 147 -15.29 26.74 6.55
CA PHE A 147 -15.52 26.01 5.33
C PHE A 147 -14.50 24.88 5.28
N ARG A 148 -14.98 23.65 5.10
CA ARG A 148 -14.14 22.49 4.81
C ARG A 148 -14.11 22.34 3.28
N PRO A 149 -13.17 22.99 2.56
CA PRO A 149 -13.14 22.88 1.11
C PRO A 149 -12.95 21.41 0.72
N ARG A 150 -14.00 20.79 0.15
CA ARG A 150 -13.92 19.44 -0.42
C ARG A 150 -12.91 19.34 -1.58
N LEU A 151 -12.51 20.48 -2.17
CA LEU A 151 -11.75 20.53 -3.42
C LEU A 151 -10.21 20.40 -3.29
N HIS A 152 -9.60 20.71 -2.13
CA HIS A 152 -8.14 20.98 -2.11
C HIS A 152 -7.25 19.92 -1.44
N PHE A 153 -7.81 19.03 -0.62
CA PHE A 153 -7.07 17.85 -0.16
C PHE A 153 -7.20 16.69 -1.18
N PHE A 154 -8.36 16.58 -1.84
CA PHE A 154 -8.68 15.44 -2.69
C PHE A 154 -7.97 15.39 -4.05
N THR A 155 -7.38 16.48 -4.54
CA THR A 155 -6.91 16.53 -5.93
C THR A 155 -5.43 16.14 -6.09
N LEU A 156 -4.58 16.38 -5.10
CA LEU A 156 -3.17 15.95 -5.10
C LEU A 156 -2.89 14.80 -4.12
N THR A 157 -3.59 14.73 -2.98
CA THR A 157 -3.47 13.60 -2.03
C THR A 157 -4.70 12.68 -2.02
N GLY A 158 -5.82 13.07 -2.63
CA GLY A 158 -7.04 12.23 -2.71
C GLY A 158 -6.95 10.98 -3.57
N GLY A 159 -5.76 10.72 -4.13
CA GLY A 159 -5.53 9.68 -5.11
C GLY A 159 -6.44 9.82 -6.33
N PHE A 160 -6.66 8.73 -7.04
CA PHE A 160 -7.52 8.73 -8.23
C PHE A 160 -8.92 8.24 -7.82
N ALA A 161 -9.96 9.02 -8.16
CA ALA A 161 -11.35 8.72 -7.80
C ALA A 161 -11.63 8.59 -6.27
N GLY A 162 -10.91 9.36 -5.44
CA GLY A 162 -11.05 9.29 -3.98
C GLY A 162 -10.45 8.04 -3.35
N GLN A 163 -9.64 7.29 -4.11
CA GLN A 163 -8.94 6.10 -3.65
C GLN A 163 -7.48 6.44 -3.39
N TYR A 164 -7.11 6.42 -2.11
CA TYR A 164 -5.78 6.75 -1.62
C TYR A 164 -4.89 5.51 -1.69
N ILE A 165 -3.63 5.69 -2.12
CA ILE A 165 -2.62 4.64 -1.94
C ILE A 165 -2.28 4.50 -0.45
N PHE A 166 -2.42 5.60 0.32
CA PHE A 166 -2.27 5.62 1.77
C PHE A 166 -3.21 6.66 2.35
N GLY A 167 -4.17 6.20 3.16
CA GLY A 167 -5.15 7.08 3.81
C GLY A 167 -4.67 7.58 5.17
N GLY A 168 -3.62 6.95 5.70
CA GLY A 168 -3.16 7.16 7.07
C GLY A 168 -4.18 6.59 8.03
N TYR A 169 -4.66 5.38 7.81
CA TYR A 169 -5.42 4.58 8.78
C TYR A 169 -5.47 3.13 8.31
N LEU A 170 -5.06 2.20 9.16
CA LEU A 170 -4.96 0.78 8.78
C LEU A 170 -6.28 0.22 8.21
N GLN A 171 -6.28 -0.08 6.91
CA GLN A 171 -7.38 -0.72 6.17
C GLN A 171 -6.84 -1.56 5.00
N PRO A 172 -7.65 -2.47 4.40
CA PRO A 172 -7.19 -3.32 3.30
C PRO A 172 -6.51 -2.59 2.13
N SER A 173 -7.02 -1.43 1.71
CA SER A 173 -6.49 -0.67 0.57
C SER A 173 -5.08 -0.12 0.80
N GLU A 174 -4.64 0.09 2.05
CA GLU A 174 -3.29 0.61 2.31
C GLU A 174 -2.18 -0.37 1.91
N PHE A 175 -2.51 -1.66 1.80
CA PHE A 175 -1.57 -2.67 1.32
C PHE A 175 -1.23 -2.50 -0.17
N GLY A 176 -1.89 -1.59 -0.90
CA GLY A 176 -1.51 -1.18 -2.25
C GLY A 176 -0.09 -0.59 -2.32
N ILE A 177 0.41 -0.04 -1.21
CA ILE A 177 1.81 0.41 -1.07
C ILE A 177 2.80 -0.70 -1.43
N LEU A 178 2.49 -1.95 -1.12
CA LEU A 178 3.37 -3.08 -1.41
C LEU A 178 3.56 -3.27 -2.93
N MET A 179 2.56 -2.90 -3.74
CA MET A 179 2.71 -2.91 -5.20
C MET A 179 3.73 -1.87 -5.67
N LEU A 180 3.70 -0.66 -5.12
CA LEU A 180 4.69 0.38 -5.44
C LEU A 180 6.11 -0.07 -5.07
N LEU A 181 6.27 -0.69 -3.90
CA LEU A 181 7.54 -1.29 -3.50
C LEU A 181 7.97 -2.41 -4.45
N GLY A 182 7.03 -3.26 -4.86
CA GLY A 182 7.26 -4.34 -5.81
C GLY A 182 7.85 -3.84 -7.13
N VAL A 183 7.31 -2.74 -7.67
CA VAL A 183 7.87 -2.10 -8.87
C VAL A 183 9.32 -1.68 -8.65
N GLY A 184 9.63 -1.02 -7.52
CA GLY A 184 11.00 -0.66 -7.17
C GLY A 184 11.96 -1.86 -7.09
N LEU A 185 11.49 -3.00 -6.56
CA LEU A 185 12.30 -4.22 -6.47
C LEU A 185 12.61 -4.86 -7.83
N ILE A 186 11.76 -4.64 -8.85
CA ILE A 186 12.04 -5.08 -10.22
C ILE A 186 13.30 -4.38 -10.75
N HIS A 187 13.43 -3.06 -10.54
CA HIS A 187 14.63 -2.30 -10.94
C HIS A 187 15.88 -2.80 -10.20
N LEU A 188 15.76 -3.18 -8.94
CA LEU A 188 16.84 -3.81 -8.17
C LEU A 188 17.17 -5.26 -8.58
N ARG A 189 16.57 -5.77 -9.67
CA ARG A 189 16.72 -7.14 -10.16
C ARG A 189 16.32 -8.20 -9.11
N ARG A 190 15.33 -7.88 -8.27
CA ARG A 190 14.75 -8.76 -7.25
C ARG A 190 13.29 -9.14 -7.57
N PRO A 191 13.02 -9.78 -8.73
CA PRO A 191 11.66 -10.03 -9.20
C PRO A 191 10.85 -10.97 -8.31
N ALA A 192 11.48 -11.94 -7.64
CA ALA A 192 10.78 -12.85 -6.75
C ALA A 192 10.15 -12.11 -5.55
N TRP A 193 10.87 -11.14 -4.98
CA TRP A 193 10.35 -10.32 -3.90
C TRP A 193 9.26 -9.36 -4.38
N ALA A 194 9.39 -8.80 -5.58
CA ALA A 194 8.32 -8.02 -6.19
C ALA A 194 7.02 -8.82 -6.32
N VAL A 195 7.12 -10.07 -6.79
CA VAL A 195 5.97 -10.98 -6.92
C VAL A 195 5.33 -11.29 -5.58
N ILE A 196 6.12 -11.51 -4.52
CA ILE A 196 5.60 -11.72 -3.17
C ILE A 196 4.80 -10.48 -2.71
N LEU A 197 5.34 -9.28 -2.91
CA LEU A 197 4.64 -8.05 -2.53
C LEU A 197 3.35 -7.83 -3.32
N PHE A 198 3.34 -8.12 -4.62
CA PHE A 198 2.12 -8.10 -5.43
C PHE A 198 1.07 -9.11 -4.94
N ALA A 199 1.51 -10.32 -4.58
CA ALA A 199 0.62 -11.34 -4.04
C ALA A 199 0.02 -10.93 -2.70
N ILE A 200 0.85 -10.40 -1.78
CA ILE A 200 0.38 -9.92 -0.47
C ILE A 200 -0.66 -8.79 -0.66
N ALA A 201 -0.37 -7.80 -1.51
CA ALA A 201 -1.32 -6.71 -1.80
C ALA A 201 -2.68 -7.24 -2.30
N ALA A 202 -2.66 -8.18 -3.26
CA ALA A 202 -3.86 -8.81 -3.79
C ALA A 202 -4.63 -9.65 -2.76
N THR A 203 -3.92 -10.27 -1.81
CA THR A 203 -4.51 -11.07 -0.73
C THR A 203 -5.19 -10.20 0.31
N PHE A 204 -4.64 -9.03 0.64
CA PHE A 204 -5.28 -8.08 1.55
C PHE A 204 -6.45 -7.34 0.90
N GLN A 205 -6.35 -7.01 -0.40
CA GLN A 205 -7.36 -6.25 -1.11
C GLN A 205 -7.64 -6.86 -2.49
N PHE A 206 -8.77 -7.55 -2.63
CA PHE A 206 -9.09 -8.32 -3.84
C PHE A 206 -9.22 -7.45 -5.11
N SER A 207 -9.58 -6.16 -5.00
CA SER A 207 -9.59 -5.25 -6.15
C SER A 207 -8.19 -5.02 -6.76
N TYR A 208 -7.12 -5.32 -6.01
CA TYR A 208 -5.75 -5.32 -6.54
C TYR A 208 -5.37 -6.61 -7.27
N PHE A 209 -6.20 -7.66 -7.25
CA PHE A 209 -5.87 -8.94 -7.89
C PHE A 209 -5.55 -8.79 -9.39
N ILE A 210 -6.39 -8.06 -10.13
CA ILE A 210 -6.19 -7.81 -11.57
C ILE A 210 -4.89 -7.01 -11.80
N HIS A 211 -4.71 -5.93 -11.03
CA HIS A 211 -3.54 -5.06 -11.15
C HIS A 211 -2.23 -5.82 -10.83
N ALA A 212 -2.23 -6.60 -9.74
CA ALA A 212 -1.12 -7.46 -9.35
C ALA A 212 -0.84 -8.54 -10.40
N SER A 213 -1.88 -9.15 -10.97
CA SER A 213 -1.75 -10.17 -12.03
C SER A 213 -1.09 -9.60 -13.28
N ILE A 214 -1.48 -8.39 -13.71
CA ILE A 214 -0.85 -7.69 -14.84
C ILE A 214 0.64 -7.42 -14.54
N MET A 215 0.96 -6.91 -13.34
CA MET A 215 2.35 -6.66 -12.95
C MET A 215 3.19 -7.94 -12.94
N VAL A 216 2.66 -9.04 -12.41
CA VAL A 216 3.34 -10.34 -12.41
C VAL A 216 3.50 -10.88 -13.82
N LEU A 217 2.49 -10.74 -14.69
CA LEU A 217 2.59 -11.14 -16.09
C LEU A 217 3.72 -10.39 -16.80
N ILE A 218 3.84 -9.07 -16.60
CA ILE A 218 4.94 -8.26 -17.13
C ILE A 218 6.29 -8.82 -16.66
N VAL A 219 6.44 -9.11 -15.36
CA VAL A 219 7.67 -9.69 -14.79
C VAL A 219 7.99 -11.07 -15.41
N VAL A 220 6.99 -11.94 -15.52
CA VAL A 220 7.13 -13.30 -16.08
C VAL A 220 7.55 -13.23 -17.55
N VAL A 221 6.89 -12.39 -18.36
CA VAL A 221 7.23 -12.18 -19.77
C VAL A 221 8.64 -11.62 -19.92
N TRP A 222 9.02 -10.64 -19.10
CA TRP A 222 10.37 -10.08 -19.10
C TRP A 222 11.44 -11.11 -18.75
N LEU A 223 11.24 -11.91 -17.69
CA LEU A 223 12.15 -12.99 -17.31
C LEU A 223 12.24 -14.06 -18.39
N TYR A 224 11.14 -14.39 -19.04
CA TYR A 224 11.10 -15.37 -20.12
C TYR A 224 11.91 -14.89 -21.33
N ARG A 225 11.66 -13.64 -21.77
CA ARG A 225 12.35 -13.01 -22.90
C ARG A 225 13.86 -12.85 -22.67
N THR A 226 14.28 -12.71 -21.42
CA THR A 226 15.71 -12.63 -21.04
C THR A 226 16.36 -13.99 -20.76
N GLY A 227 15.68 -15.10 -21.10
CA GLY A 227 16.22 -16.46 -20.96
C GLY A 227 16.22 -17.01 -19.53
N GLN A 228 15.65 -16.31 -18.56
CA GLN A 228 15.65 -16.70 -17.14
C GLN A 228 14.52 -17.68 -16.79
N ARG A 229 14.39 -18.79 -17.54
CA ARG A 229 13.25 -19.73 -17.49
C ARG A 229 12.91 -20.23 -16.08
N THR A 230 13.93 -20.61 -15.28
CA THR A 230 13.70 -21.10 -13.91
C THR A 230 13.10 -20.02 -13.01
N ARG A 231 13.53 -18.77 -13.16
CA ARG A 231 12.98 -17.64 -12.39
C ARG A 231 11.58 -17.30 -12.87
N THR A 232 11.32 -17.36 -14.17
CA THR A 232 9.97 -17.21 -14.76
C THR A 232 8.99 -18.18 -14.11
N LEU A 233 9.29 -19.48 -14.13
CA LEU A 233 8.41 -20.51 -13.57
C LEU A 233 8.21 -20.33 -12.06
N ARG A 234 9.29 -20.09 -11.31
CA ARG A 234 9.22 -19.85 -9.87
C ARG A 234 8.35 -18.64 -9.53
N SER A 235 8.50 -17.52 -10.24
CA SER A 235 7.68 -16.33 -10.02
C SER A 235 6.20 -16.61 -10.30
N ALA A 236 5.87 -17.29 -11.40
CA ALA A 236 4.49 -17.62 -11.74
C ALA A 236 3.84 -18.56 -10.69
N LEU A 237 4.55 -19.63 -10.31
CA LEU A 237 4.07 -20.58 -9.30
C LEU A 237 3.95 -19.93 -7.93
N LEU A 238 4.89 -19.07 -7.55
CA LEU A 238 4.86 -18.36 -6.27
C LEU A 238 3.66 -17.43 -6.18
N TYR A 239 3.39 -16.66 -7.23
CA TYR A 239 2.20 -15.80 -7.28
C TYR A 239 0.92 -16.63 -7.15
N ALA A 240 0.79 -17.67 -7.98
CA ALA A 240 -0.39 -18.54 -7.96
C ALA A 240 -0.59 -19.19 -6.59
N ALA A 241 0.45 -19.75 -5.98
CA ALA A 241 0.36 -20.38 -4.67
C ALA A 241 -0.08 -19.40 -3.56
N LEU A 242 0.39 -18.15 -3.60
CA LEU A 242 0.07 -17.16 -2.58
C LEU A 242 -1.32 -16.53 -2.76
N THR A 243 -1.84 -16.44 -3.99
CA THR A 243 -3.13 -15.80 -4.25
C THR A 243 -4.28 -16.79 -4.47
N LEU A 244 -3.99 -18.07 -4.73
CA LEU A 244 -5.01 -19.10 -4.95
C LEU A 244 -6.01 -19.22 -3.80
N PRO A 245 -5.62 -19.24 -2.50
CA PRO A 245 -6.59 -19.33 -1.41
C PRO A 245 -7.57 -18.14 -1.40
N THR A 246 -7.06 -16.93 -1.60
CA THR A 246 -7.87 -15.71 -1.68
C THR A 246 -8.81 -15.75 -2.89
N PHE A 247 -8.33 -16.22 -4.03
CA PHE A 247 -9.14 -16.34 -5.24
C PHE A 247 -10.27 -17.35 -5.08
N VAL A 248 -9.97 -18.54 -4.55
CA VAL A 248 -10.99 -19.57 -4.24
C VAL A 248 -12.00 -19.04 -3.23
N TYR A 249 -11.55 -18.34 -2.20
CA TYR A 249 -12.44 -17.71 -1.23
C TYR A 249 -13.32 -16.63 -1.88
N ALA A 250 -12.78 -15.80 -2.77
CA ALA A 250 -13.57 -14.79 -3.49
C ALA A 250 -14.66 -15.42 -4.37
N LEU A 251 -14.41 -16.58 -5.00
CA LEU A 251 -15.43 -17.29 -5.78
C LEU A 251 -16.60 -17.82 -4.94
N SER A 252 -16.40 -18.03 -3.64
CA SER A 252 -17.50 -18.47 -2.77
C SER A 252 -18.61 -17.42 -2.63
N PHE A 253 -18.30 -16.12 -2.83
CA PHE A 253 -19.30 -15.05 -2.85
C PHE A 253 -20.26 -15.14 -4.04
N SER A 254 -19.81 -15.67 -5.19
CA SER A 254 -20.68 -15.86 -6.36
C SER A 254 -21.49 -17.16 -6.30
N ILE A 255 -20.96 -18.19 -5.62
CA ILE A 255 -21.61 -19.51 -5.53
C ILE A 255 -22.69 -19.51 -4.44
N ASN A 256 -22.49 -18.77 -3.35
CA ASN A 256 -23.40 -18.73 -2.21
C ASN A 256 -24.43 -17.60 -2.28
N GLN A 257 -24.59 -16.90 -3.40
CA GLN A 257 -25.81 -16.12 -3.58
C GLN A 257 -26.92 -17.16 -3.74
N PRO A 258 -27.87 -17.26 -2.80
CA PRO A 258 -29.12 -17.92 -3.15
C PRO A 258 -29.57 -17.18 -4.40
N GLU A 259 -29.82 -17.91 -5.48
CA GLU A 259 -30.67 -17.38 -6.54
C GLU A 259 -31.81 -16.63 -5.86
N ALA A 260 -32.27 -15.54 -6.49
CA ALA A 260 -33.52 -14.89 -6.15
C ALA A 260 -34.64 -15.95 -6.04
N ALA A 261 -34.73 -16.62 -4.89
CA ALA A 261 -35.53 -17.81 -4.67
C ALA A 261 -36.98 -17.43 -4.39
N GLU A 262 -37.29 -16.13 -4.49
CA GLU A 262 -38.62 -15.55 -4.42
C GLU A 262 -38.68 -14.30 -5.32
N ALA A 263 -38.52 -14.49 -6.63
CA ALA A 263 -39.09 -13.58 -7.63
C ALA A 263 -40.04 -14.37 -8.53
#